data_AF-A0A7W5YG43-F1
#
_entry.id   AF-A0A7W5YG43-F1
#
_cell.length_a   1.000
_cell.length_b   1.000
_cell.length_c   1.000
_cell.angle_alpha   90.00
_cell.angle_beta   90.00
_cell.angle_gamma   90.00
#
_symmetry.space_group_name_H-M   'P 1'
#
loop_
_entity.id
_entity.type
_entity.pdbx_description
1 polymer ?
#
loop_
_entity_poly.entity_id
_entity_poly.type
_entity_poly.pdbx_seq_one_letter_code
_entity_poly.pdbx_strand_id
1 'polypeptide(L)'
;MQPGTITFKILEKIGQVARGEIDASELPGSTTERMAIGLALNALDKTNESYAGQEEDAWFYLDRAQRDVVKAINPEYRKSKWAKVRLPN
;
A
#
# COMPACT_ATOMS: atom_id res chain seq x y z
N MET A 1 -10.22 -14.44 9.50
CA MET A 1 -9.10 -13.55 9.88
C MET A 1 -9.69 -12.22 10.34
N GLN A 2 -9.31 -11.72 11.53
CA GLN A 2 -9.87 -10.47 12.05
C GLN A 2 -9.22 -9.25 11.35
N PRO A 3 -10.00 -8.23 10.96
CA PRO A 3 -9.51 -7.09 10.18
C PRO A 3 -8.44 -6.24 10.89
N GLY A 4 -8.38 -6.27 12.24
CA GLY A 4 -7.38 -5.51 13.00
C GLY A 4 -5.93 -6.02 12.89
N THR A 5 -5.72 -7.30 12.57
CA THR A 5 -4.37 -7.89 12.51
C THR A 5 -3.61 -7.49 11.25
N ILE A 6 -4.32 -7.24 10.14
CA ILE A 6 -3.70 -6.91 8.85
C ILE A 6 -3.18 -5.46 8.87
N THR A 7 -3.97 -4.53 9.41
CA THR A 7 -3.58 -3.11 9.57
C THR A 7 -2.30 -2.96 10.39
N PHE A 8 -2.20 -3.68 11.52
CA PHE A 8 -1.03 -3.62 12.40
C PHE A 8 0.24 -4.14 11.70
N LYS A 9 0.14 -5.27 11.00
CA LYS A 9 1.27 -5.86 10.25
C LYS A 9 1.77 -4.94 9.14
N ILE A 10 0.87 -4.28 8.41
CA ILE A 10 1.26 -3.35 7.35
C ILE A 10 1.97 -2.13 7.95
N LEU A 11 1.45 -1.55 9.04
CA LEU A 11 2.08 -0.42 9.72
C LEU A 11 3.48 -0.76 10.26
N GLU A 12 3.62 -1.93 10.88
CA GLU A 12 4.92 -2.42 11.36
C GLU A 12 5.94 -2.55 10.22
N LYS A 13 5.55 -3.20 9.12
CA LYS A 13 6.40 -3.35 7.92
C LYS A 13 6.76 -2.01 7.29
N ILE A 14 5.82 -1.07 7.19
CA ILE A 14 6.10 0.31 6.74
C ILE A 14 7.20 0.92 7.61
N GLY A 15 7.10 0.77 8.93
CA GLY A 15 8.11 1.24 9.87
C GLY A 15 9.48 0.58 9.67
N GLN A 16 9.52 -0.73 9.45
CA GLN A 16 10.77 -1.47 9.19
C GLN A 16 11.46 -0.99 7.91
N VAL A 17 10.71 -0.82 6.82
CA VAL A 17 11.26 -0.30 5.55
C VAL A 17 11.71 1.16 5.71
N ALA A 18 10.93 1.99 6.39
CA ALA A 18 11.28 3.39 6.63
C ALA A 18 12.56 3.54 7.49
N ARG A 19 12.82 2.60 8.40
CA ARG A 19 14.06 2.53 9.20
C ARG A 19 15.23 1.86 8.46
N GLY A 20 15.00 1.31 7.27
CA GLY A 20 16.01 0.55 6.52
C GLY A 20 16.33 -0.83 7.10
N GLU A 21 15.46 -1.37 7.97
CA GLU A 21 15.62 -2.71 8.55
C GLU A 21 15.29 -3.81 7.55
N ILE A 22 14.46 -3.50 6.56
CA ILE A 22 14.05 -4.41 5.47
C ILE A 22 14.14 -3.64 4.15
N ASP A 23 14.76 -4.24 3.14
CA ASP A 23 14.75 -3.69 1.78
C ASP A 23 13.34 -3.79 1.20
N ALA A 24 12.87 -2.70 0.59
CA ALA A 24 11.56 -2.64 -0.05
C ALA A 24 11.35 -3.75 -1.10
N SER A 25 12.40 -4.14 -1.82
CA SER A 25 12.38 -5.21 -2.84
C SER A 25 12.28 -6.61 -2.25
N GLU A 26 12.78 -6.80 -1.03
CA GLU A 26 12.76 -8.09 -0.33
C GLU A 26 11.57 -8.23 0.62
N LEU A 27 10.64 -7.27 0.60
CA LEU A 27 9.56 -7.18 1.56
C LEU A 27 8.69 -8.45 1.54
N PRO A 28 8.61 -9.24 2.63
CA PRO A 28 7.77 -10.43 2.65
C PRO A 28 6.29 -10.03 2.74
N GLY A 29 5.39 -10.76 2.10
CA GLY A 29 3.96 -10.50 2.17
C GLY A 29 3.20 -10.88 0.90
N SER A 30 1.89 -10.65 0.93
CA SER A 30 1.06 -10.79 -0.26
C SER A 30 1.31 -9.64 -1.24
N THR A 31 0.91 -9.82 -2.50
CA THR A 31 0.95 -8.78 -3.53
C THR A 31 0.27 -7.48 -3.08
N THR A 32 -0.90 -7.58 -2.42
CA THR A 32 -1.66 -6.41 -1.95
C THR A 32 -1.03 -5.76 -0.71
N GLU A 33 -0.41 -6.54 0.18
CA GLU A 33 0.38 -5.97 1.29
C GLU A 33 1.56 -5.16 0.75
N ARG A 34 2.31 -5.72 -0.20
CA ARG A 34 3.42 -5.03 -0.86
C ARG A 34 2.97 -3.75 -1.56
N MET A 35 1.85 -3.79 -2.30
CA MET A 35 1.26 -2.60 -2.90
C MET A 35 0.90 -1.54 -1.87
N ALA A 36 0.23 -1.91 -0.77
CA ALA A 36 -0.15 -0.96 0.27
C ALA A 36 1.08 -0.29 0.88
N ILE A 37 2.14 -1.05 1.15
CA ILE A 37 3.39 -0.52 1.69
C ILE A 37 4.08 0.37 0.66
N GLY A 38 4.12 -0.04 -0.60
CA GLY A 38 4.67 0.73 -1.71
C GLY A 38 3.98 2.08 -1.91
N LEU A 39 2.65 2.10 -1.96
CA LEU A 39 1.87 3.33 -2.10
C LEU A 39 2.02 4.23 -0.86
N ALA A 40 2.06 3.64 0.34
CA ALA A 40 2.27 4.38 1.59
C ALA A 40 3.67 5.05 1.65
N LEU A 41 4.70 4.41 1.08
CA LEU A 41 6.07 4.90 1.08
C LEU A 41 6.48 5.62 -0.22
N ASN A 42 5.57 5.74 -1.19
CA ASN A 42 5.86 6.24 -2.54
C ASN A 42 7.03 5.48 -3.21
N ALA A 43 7.04 4.15 -3.02
CA ALA A 43 8.07 3.22 -3.46
C ALA A 43 7.43 1.95 -4.05
N LEU A 44 6.34 2.10 -4.82
CA LEU A 44 5.65 0.99 -5.45
C LEU A 44 6.54 0.24 -6.44
N ASP A 45 7.37 0.99 -7.17
CA ASP A 45 8.40 0.46 -8.07
C ASP A 45 9.35 -0.52 -7.36
N LYS A 46 9.71 -0.26 -6.11
CA LYS A 46 10.62 -1.12 -5.33
C LYS A 46 9.92 -2.28 -4.67
N THR A 47 8.72 -2.04 -4.13
CA THR A 47 7.98 -3.06 -3.37
C THR A 47 7.22 -4.05 -4.25
N ASN A 48 6.86 -3.63 -5.46
CA ASN A 48 6.13 -4.45 -6.42
C ASN A 48 6.39 -3.97 -7.86
N GLU A 49 7.53 -4.39 -8.42
CA GLU A 49 7.97 -4.01 -9.78
C GLU A 49 6.90 -4.29 -10.87
N SER A 50 6.08 -5.33 -10.72
CA SER A 50 5.02 -5.65 -11.68
C SER A 50 3.95 -4.56 -11.79
N TYR A 51 3.84 -3.69 -10.78
CA TYR A 51 2.93 -2.55 -10.73
C TYR A 51 3.66 -1.21 -10.76
N ALA A 52 4.96 -1.20 -11.10
CA ALA A 52 5.70 0.02 -11.33
C ALA A 52 4.99 0.87 -12.41
N GLY A 53 4.66 2.11 -12.08
CA GLY A 53 3.89 3.01 -12.97
C GLY A 53 2.39 2.74 -13.05
N GLN A 54 1.87 1.72 -12.35
CA GLN A 54 0.43 1.38 -12.28
C GLN A 54 -0.16 1.71 -10.91
N GLU A 55 0.17 2.90 -10.36
CA GLU A 55 -0.31 3.32 -9.03
C GLU A 55 -1.83 3.31 -8.91
N GLU A 56 -2.53 3.65 -9.99
CA GLU A 56 -4.00 3.67 -9.99
C GLU A 56 -4.60 2.28 -9.89
N ASP A 57 -4.10 1.32 -10.65
CA ASP A 57 -4.56 -0.07 -10.52
C ASP A 57 -4.17 -0.65 -9.17
N ALA A 58 -2.94 -0.41 -8.70
CA ALA A 58 -2.49 -0.83 -7.37
C ALA A 58 -3.42 -0.28 -6.28
N TRP A 59 -3.80 1.00 -6.34
CA TRP A 59 -4.75 1.62 -5.43
C TRP A 59 -6.12 0.92 -5.45
N PHE A 60 -6.61 0.59 -6.65
CA PHE A 60 -7.92 -0.05 -6.82
C PHE A 60 -7.94 -1.53 -6.42
N TYR A 61 -6.81 -2.22 -6.42
CA TYR A 61 -6.70 -3.60 -5.90
C TYR A 61 -6.75 -3.69 -4.38
N LEU A 62 -6.40 -2.61 -3.67
CA LEU A 62 -6.41 -2.60 -2.20
C LEU A 62 -7.82 -2.64 -1.63
N ASP A 63 -7.97 -3.35 -0.51
CA ASP A 63 -9.19 -3.30 0.29
C ASP A 63 -9.30 -1.98 1.07
N ARG A 64 -10.46 -1.76 1.71
CA ARG A 64 -10.71 -0.53 2.47
C ARG A 64 -9.70 -0.31 3.60
N ALA A 65 -9.35 -1.36 4.35
CA ALA A 65 -8.44 -1.23 5.50
C ALA A 65 -7.01 -0.90 5.04
N GLN A 66 -6.55 -1.51 3.95
CA GLN A 66 -5.27 -1.20 3.32
C GLN A 66 -5.23 0.23 2.79
N ARG A 67 -6.29 0.69 2.12
CA ARG A 67 -6.40 2.09 1.66
C ARG A 67 -6.39 3.09 2.81
N ASP A 68 -7.01 2.75 3.94
CA ASP A 68 -7.02 3.60 5.13
C ASP A 68 -5.60 3.73 5.72
N VAL A 69 -4.80 2.66 5.72
CA VAL A 69 -3.38 2.72 6.11
C VAL A 69 -2.57 3.60 5.15
N VAL A 70 -2.72 3.41 3.84
CA VAL A 70 -2.03 4.22 2.83
C VAL A 70 -2.37 5.70 3.01
N LYS A 71 -3.64 6.05 3.24
CA LYS A 71 -4.06 7.43 3.52
C LYS A 71 -3.49 7.96 4.83
N ALA A 72 -3.36 7.13 5.86
CA ALA A 72 -2.79 7.56 7.14
C ALA A 72 -1.33 7.99 6.98
N ILE A 73 -0.56 7.26 6.16
CA ILE A 73 0.88 7.49 5.97
C ILE A 73 1.17 8.49 4.83
N ASN A 74 0.55 8.30 3.66
CA ASN A 74 0.79 9.12 2.48
C ASN A 74 -0.39 10.08 2.22
N PRO A 75 -0.23 11.39 2.47
CA PRO A 75 -1.30 12.37 2.29
C PRO A 75 -1.71 12.56 0.82
N GLU A 76 -0.89 12.16 -0.16
CA GLU A 76 -1.24 12.20 -1.58
C GLU A 76 -2.54 11.43 -1.86
N TYR A 77 -2.73 10.31 -1.16
CA TYR A 77 -3.88 9.41 -1.31
C TYR A 77 -5.16 9.91 -0.62
N ARG A 78 -5.10 11.05 0.07
CA ARG A 78 -6.28 11.76 0.59
C ARG A 78 -6.94 12.67 -0.45
N LYS A 79 -6.27 12.93 -1.57
CA LYS A 79 -6.77 13.80 -2.65
C LYS A 79 -8.00 13.18 -3.33
N SER A 80 -8.89 14.03 -3.83
CA SER A 80 -10.14 13.65 -4.48
C SER A 80 -9.98 12.70 -5.67
N LYS A 81 -8.85 12.73 -6.38
CA LYS A 81 -8.56 11.81 -7.49
C LYS A 81 -8.61 10.32 -7.06
N TRP A 82 -8.26 10.04 -5.79
CA TRP A 82 -8.22 8.70 -5.21
C TRP A 82 -9.51 8.30 -4.48
N ALA A 83 -10.41 9.26 -4.26
CA ALA A 83 -11.74 9.02 -3.69
C ALA A 83 -12.72 8.44 -4.73
N LYS A 84 -12.31 8.36 -6.00
CA LYS A 84 -13.11 7.76 -7.07
C LYS A 84 -13.44 6.31 -6.69
N VAL A 85 -14.72 5.97 -6.71
CA VAL A 85 -15.17 4.59 -6.63
C VAL A 85 -15.03 4.03 -8.04
N ARG A 86 -14.27 2.94 -8.22
CA ARG A 86 -14.26 2.19 -9.48
C ARG A 86 -15.66 1.60 -9.65
N LEU A 87 -16.52 2.31 -10.37
CA LEU A 87 -17.81 1.77 -10.80
C LEU A 87 -17.50 0.59 -11.71
N PRO A 88 -18.03 -0.61 -11.46
CA PRO A 88 -17.90 -1.71 -12.41
C PRO A 88 -18.58 -1.28 -13.71
N ASN A 89 -17.85 -1.37 -14.83
CA ASN A 89 -18.44 -1.39 -16.16
C ASN A 89 -19.19 -2.70 -16.36
#